data_AF-A0AA96HJL4-F1
#
_entry.id   AF-A0AA96HJL4-F1
#
_cell.length_a   1.000
_cell.length_b   1.000
_cell.length_c   1.000
_cell.angle_alpha   90.00
_cell.angle_beta   90.00
_cell.angle_gamma   90.00
#
_symmetry.space_group_name_H-M   'P 1'
#
loop_
_entity.id
_entity.type
_entity.pdbx_description
1 polymer ?
#
loop_
_entity_poly.entity_id
_entity_poly.type
_entity_poly.pdbx_seq_one_letter_code
_entity_poly.pdbx_strand_id
1 'polypeptide(L)'
;MSSMIKTALFILLLVSMDVLASQETGRIERILINKDIPNAVILNVASDVEPTKATCVTGWEWVIDISTETGKAQYSLALALYMSGKTIVIQGNDNCDAGLYGHAELVRYIYPK
;
A
#
# COMPACT_ATOMS: atom_id res chain seq x y z
N MET A 1 7.44 40.06 -25.74
CA MET A 1 6.45 38.97 -25.54
C MET A 1 7.06 37.57 -25.34
N SER A 2 8.34 37.28 -25.60
CA SER A 2 8.91 35.93 -25.35
C SER A 2 9.37 35.65 -23.92
N SER A 3 9.49 36.67 -23.06
CA SER A 3 9.95 36.51 -21.67
C SER A 3 8.88 35.91 -20.75
N MET A 4 7.60 36.31 -20.90
CA MET A 4 6.49 35.78 -20.08
C MET A 4 6.21 34.29 -20.31
N ILE A 5 6.49 33.77 -21.50
CA ILE A 5 6.31 32.34 -21.84
C ILE A 5 7.34 31.47 -21.13
N LYS A 6 8.58 31.97 -20.94
CA LYS A 6 9.64 31.23 -20.24
C LYS A 6 9.37 31.12 -18.73
N THR A 7 8.78 32.14 -18.12
CA THR A 7 8.41 32.13 -16.70
C THR A 7 7.24 31.18 -16.42
N ALA A 8 6.27 31.10 -17.34
CA ALA A 8 5.14 30.17 -17.21
C ALA A 8 5.58 28.70 -17.29
N LEU A 9 6.59 28.38 -18.11
CA LEU A 9 7.12 27.02 -18.24
C LEU A 9 7.88 26.55 -16.99
N PHE A 10 8.48 27.48 -16.23
CA PHE A 10 9.24 27.16 -15.02
C PHE A 10 8.33 26.91 -13.80
N ILE A 11 7.16 27.55 -13.74
CA ILE A 11 6.18 27.38 -12.65
C ILE A 11 5.40 26.06 -12.80
N LEU A 12 5.21 25.57 -14.02
CA LEU A 12 4.47 24.32 -14.29
C LEU A 12 5.22 23.04 -13.84
N LEU A 13 6.55 23.12 -13.66
CA LEU A 13 7.39 22.00 -13.21
C LEU A 13 7.39 21.79 -11.68
N LEU A 14 6.79 22.69 -10.90
CA LEU A 14 6.76 22.64 -9.43
C LEU A 14 5.48 22.02 -8.86
N VAL A 15 4.54 21.60 -9.72
CA VAL A 15 3.38 20.81 -9.30
C VAL A 15 3.80 19.33 -9.27
N SER A 16 4.70 18.98 -8.35
CA SER A 16 4.89 17.59 -7.96
C SER A 16 3.61 17.15 -7.26
N MET A 17 2.78 16.40 -7.97
CA MET A 17 1.62 15.76 -7.37
C MET A 17 2.14 14.77 -6.33
N ASP A 18 1.84 15.04 -5.06
CA ASP A 18 1.91 14.01 -4.04
C ASP A 18 0.97 12.89 -4.50
N VAL A 19 1.54 11.81 -5.02
CA VAL A 19 0.80 10.57 -5.25
C VAL A 19 0.32 10.15 -3.87
N LEU A 20 -0.99 10.21 -3.65
CA LEU A 20 -1.65 9.93 -2.38
C LEU A 20 -1.55 8.44 -2.06
N ALA A 21 -0.36 7.96 -1.75
CA ALA A 21 -0.16 6.60 -1.28
C ALA A 21 -1.07 6.40 -0.05
N SER A 22 -1.96 5.43 -0.15
CA SER A 22 -2.76 4.98 0.99
C SER A 22 -1.84 4.63 2.15
N GLN A 23 -2.36 4.82 3.36
CA GLN A 23 -1.63 4.58 4.57
C GLN A 23 -2.57 4.11 5.66
N GLU A 24 -2.10 3.11 6.39
CA GLU A 24 -2.74 2.66 7.61
C GLU A 24 -1.73 2.47 8.73
N THR A 25 -2.16 2.82 9.93
CA THR A 25 -1.41 2.57 11.16
C THR A 25 -2.24 1.69 12.06
N GLY A 26 -1.66 0.62 12.59
CA GLY A 26 -2.39 -0.31 13.45
C GLY A 26 -1.61 -1.57 13.75
N ARG A 27 -2.29 -2.64 14.15
CA ARG A 27 -1.70 -3.97 14.35
C ARG A 27 -2.24 -4.94 13.31
N ILE A 28 -1.38 -5.80 12.75
CA ILE A 28 -1.86 -6.88 11.88
C ILE A 28 -2.71 -7.83 12.73
N GLU A 29 -3.98 -8.02 12.38
CA GLU A 29 -4.87 -8.96 13.07
C GLU A 29 -4.95 -10.30 12.36
N ARG A 30 -4.88 -10.30 11.04
CA ARG A 30 -5.06 -11.50 10.23
C ARG A 30 -4.13 -11.47 9.04
N ILE A 31 -3.57 -12.65 8.76
CA ILE A 31 -2.86 -12.96 7.52
C ILE A 31 -3.60 -14.13 6.88
N LEU A 32 -4.08 -13.92 5.66
CA LEU A 32 -4.88 -14.89 4.92
C LEU A 32 -4.17 -15.21 3.61
N ILE A 33 -4.08 -16.50 3.29
CA ILE A 33 -3.57 -16.97 1.99
C ILE A 33 -4.77 -17.50 1.23
N ASN A 34 -5.02 -16.96 0.03
CA ASN A 34 -6.15 -17.37 -0.77
C ASN A 34 -5.79 -18.65 -1.56
N LYS A 35 -6.61 -19.71 -1.43
CA LYS A 35 -6.40 -20.98 -2.15
C LYS A 35 -6.53 -20.84 -3.67
N ASP A 36 -7.37 -19.92 -4.13
CA ASP A 36 -7.70 -19.72 -5.55
C ASP A 36 -6.79 -18.69 -6.20
N ILE A 37 -6.06 -17.92 -5.39
CA ILE A 37 -5.15 -16.86 -5.83
C ILE A 37 -3.81 -17.06 -5.12
N PRO A 38 -3.00 -18.04 -5.57
CA PRO A 38 -1.88 -18.59 -4.80
C PRO A 38 -0.76 -17.58 -4.52
N ASN A 39 -0.70 -16.49 -5.30
CA ASN A 39 0.30 -15.44 -5.14
C ASN A 39 -0.17 -14.26 -4.28
N ALA A 40 -1.41 -14.27 -3.76
CA ALA A 40 -1.96 -13.19 -2.96
C ALA A 40 -1.96 -13.56 -1.46
N VAL A 41 -1.23 -12.77 -0.67
CA VAL A 41 -1.36 -12.76 0.79
C VAL A 41 -2.15 -11.53 1.20
N ILE A 42 -3.29 -11.75 1.84
CA ILE A 42 -4.19 -10.70 2.30
C ILE A 42 -3.88 -10.39 3.76
N LEU A 43 -3.74 -9.10 4.09
CA LEU A 43 -3.55 -8.62 5.45
C LEU A 43 -4.77 -7.82 5.89
N ASN A 44 -5.26 -8.09 7.11
CA ASN A 44 -6.14 -7.17 7.83
C ASN A 44 -5.37 -6.52 8.96
N VAL A 45 -5.56 -5.22 9.11
CA VAL A 45 -4.97 -4.42 10.17
C VAL A 45 -6.10 -3.86 11.03
N ALA A 46 -5.97 -3.97 12.36
CA ALA A 46 -6.76 -3.20 13.29
C ALA A 46 -6.19 -1.78 13.33
N SER A 47 -6.84 -0.88 12.61
CA SER A 47 -6.43 0.51 12.50
C SER A 47 -6.55 1.23 13.83
N ASP A 48 -5.52 1.99 14.20
CA ASP A 48 -5.56 2.90 15.35
C ASP A 48 -6.38 4.18 15.01
N VAL A 49 -6.46 4.54 13.73
CA VAL A 49 -7.19 5.69 13.17
C VAL A 49 -7.78 5.32 11.81
N GLU A 50 -8.76 6.09 11.31
CA GLU A 50 -9.31 5.88 9.96
C GLU A 50 -8.20 5.99 8.92
N PRO A 51 -7.93 4.92 8.15
CA PRO A 51 -6.83 4.95 7.19
C PRO A 51 -7.18 5.68 5.89
N THR A 52 -6.16 6.10 5.14
CA THR A 52 -6.36 6.70 3.81
C THR A 52 -6.43 5.60 2.76
N LYS A 53 -7.45 5.64 1.89
CA LYS A 53 -7.71 4.62 0.86
C LYS A 53 -7.34 5.10 -0.53
N ALA A 54 -6.77 4.20 -1.34
CA ALA A 54 -6.86 4.33 -2.79
C ALA A 54 -8.32 4.17 -3.25
N THR A 55 -8.68 4.84 -4.34
CA THR A 55 -10.06 4.85 -4.87
C THR A 55 -10.59 3.47 -5.29
N CYS A 56 -9.69 2.52 -5.58
CA CYS A 56 -10.04 1.16 -5.96
C CYS A 56 -10.33 0.23 -4.78
N VAL A 57 -9.99 0.64 -3.55
CA VAL A 57 -10.19 -0.17 -2.34
C VAL A 57 -11.66 -0.09 -1.93
N THR A 58 -12.30 -1.25 -1.84
CA THR A 58 -13.71 -1.38 -1.42
C THR A 58 -13.86 -2.04 -0.05
N GLY A 59 -12.87 -2.83 0.38
CA GLY A 59 -12.75 -3.40 1.72
C GLY A 59 -11.77 -2.63 2.62
N TRP A 60 -11.27 -3.28 3.68
CA TRP A 60 -10.12 -2.81 4.47
C TRP A 60 -9.09 -3.95 4.56
N GLU A 61 -8.50 -4.23 3.41
CA GLU A 61 -7.56 -5.32 3.19
C GLU A 61 -6.38 -4.80 2.38
N TRP A 62 -5.20 -5.31 2.70
CA TRP A 62 -3.99 -5.12 1.91
C TRP A 62 -3.62 -6.41 1.22
N VAL A 63 -2.96 -6.32 0.07
CA VAL A 63 -2.45 -7.51 -0.64
C VAL A 63 -0.94 -7.41 -0.87
N ILE A 64 -0.23 -8.49 -0.54
CA ILE A 64 1.16 -8.70 -0.92
C ILE A 64 1.20 -9.71 -2.06
N ASP A 65 1.88 -9.34 -3.14
CA ASP A 65 2.18 -10.24 -4.26
C ASP A 65 3.43 -11.09 -3.97
N ILE A 66 3.23 -12.32 -3.52
CA ILE A 66 4.32 -13.25 -3.22
C ILE A 66 4.89 -13.97 -4.45
N SER A 67 4.46 -13.60 -5.67
CA SER A 67 5.11 -14.08 -6.91
C SER A 67 6.53 -13.52 -7.09
N THR A 68 6.83 -12.38 -6.44
CA THR A 68 8.11 -11.69 -6.51
C THR A 68 8.97 -11.93 -5.26
N GLU A 69 10.30 -11.86 -5.40
CA GLU A 69 11.22 -11.97 -4.24
C GLU A 69 10.99 -10.85 -3.22
N THR A 70 10.72 -9.63 -3.70
CA THR A 70 10.37 -8.49 -2.84
C THR A 70 9.10 -8.78 -2.03
N GLY A 71 8.05 -9.31 -2.66
CA GLY A 71 6.80 -9.64 -1.97
C GLY A 71 6.95 -10.78 -0.98
N LYS A 72 7.77 -11.79 -1.28
CA LYS A 72 8.12 -12.85 -0.29
C LYS A 72 8.84 -12.27 0.93
N ALA A 73 9.75 -11.31 0.72
CA ALA A 73 10.42 -10.61 1.81
C ALA A 73 9.45 -9.75 2.63
N GLN A 74 8.55 -9.01 1.98
CA GLN A 74 7.48 -8.25 2.65
C GLN A 74 6.56 -9.17 3.45
N TYR A 75 6.17 -10.31 2.91
CA TYR A 75 5.35 -11.30 3.63
C TYR A 75 6.08 -11.82 4.88
N SER A 76 7.36 -12.16 4.76
CA SER A 76 8.17 -12.61 5.91
C SER A 76 8.24 -11.53 7.00
N LEU A 77 8.40 -10.26 6.61
CA LEU A 77 8.38 -9.13 7.53
C LEU A 77 6.99 -8.96 8.16
N ALA A 78 5.91 -9.03 7.39
CA ALA A 78 4.55 -8.95 7.89
C ALA A 78 4.24 -10.06 8.90
N LEU A 79 4.70 -11.30 8.64
CA LEU A 79 4.55 -12.42 9.56
C LEU A 79 5.30 -12.18 10.89
N ALA A 80 6.53 -11.66 10.82
CA ALA A 80 7.29 -11.31 12.02
C ALA A 80 6.63 -10.19 12.82
N LEU A 81 6.11 -9.16 12.14
CA LEU A 81 5.40 -8.05 12.77
C LEU A 81 4.09 -8.51 13.43
N TYR A 82 3.33 -9.37 12.76
CA TYR A 82 2.13 -10.03 13.30
C TYR A 82 2.46 -10.81 14.59
N MET A 83 3.47 -11.68 14.55
CA MET A 83 3.90 -12.46 15.72
C MET A 83 4.40 -11.58 16.86
N SER A 84 4.99 -10.41 16.56
CA SER A 84 5.48 -9.48 17.57
C SER A 84 4.39 -8.64 18.25
N GLY A 85 3.19 -8.57 17.66
CA GLY A 85 2.09 -7.74 18.15
C GLY A 85 2.37 -6.22 18.13
N LYS A 86 3.40 -5.76 17.41
CA LYS A 86 3.77 -4.34 17.33
C LYS A 86 2.79 -3.54 16.48
N THR A 87 2.62 -2.27 16.83
CA THR A 87 2.00 -1.30 15.92
C THR A 87 2.92 -1.08 14.72
N ILE A 88 2.33 -1.10 13.53
CA ILE A 88 2.99 -0.93 12.25
C ILE A 88 2.41 0.28 11.52
N VAL A 89 3.14 0.71 10.50
CA VAL A 89 2.63 1.52 9.41
C VAL A 89 2.73 0.69 8.13
N ILE A 90 1.65 0.65 7.38
CA ILE A 90 1.56 0.05 6.04
C ILE A 90 1.22 1.15 5.04
N GLN A 91 1.85 1.10 3.88
CA GLN A 91 1.65 2.08 2.80
C GLN A 91 1.46 1.36 1.46
N GLY A 92 0.53 1.86 0.67
CA GLY A 92 0.25 1.38 -0.67
C GLY A 92 0.93 2.18 -1.78
N ASN A 93 0.48 1.94 -3.01
CA ASN A 93 0.99 2.54 -4.24
C ASN A 93 -0.13 2.93 -5.23
N ASP A 94 -1.36 3.04 -4.75
CA ASP A 94 -2.60 3.26 -5.50
C ASP A 94 -2.91 2.20 -6.57
N ASN A 95 -2.39 0.98 -6.43
CA ASN A 95 -2.63 -0.11 -7.38
C ASN A 95 -3.44 -1.25 -6.75
N CYS A 96 -4.63 -1.50 -7.28
CA CYS A 96 -5.43 -2.70 -6.98
C CYS A 96 -5.36 -3.66 -8.17
N ASP A 97 -4.56 -4.72 -8.05
CA ASP A 97 -4.39 -5.71 -9.11
C ASP A 97 -5.52 -6.75 -9.08
N ALA A 98 -6.31 -6.80 -10.16
CA ALA A 98 -7.42 -7.73 -10.31
C ALA A 98 -6.99 -9.21 -10.41
N GLY A 99 -5.75 -9.48 -10.83
CA GLY A 99 -5.16 -10.83 -10.85
C GLY A 99 -4.67 -11.31 -9.48
N LEU A 100 -4.56 -10.39 -8.53
CA LEU A 100 -4.35 -10.69 -7.11
C LEU A 100 -5.69 -10.57 -6.39
N TYR A 101 -5.96 -9.44 -5.77
CA TYR A 101 -7.23 -9.20 -5.07
C TYR A 101 -7.67 -7.77 -5.34
N GLY A 102 -8.47 -7.59 -6.40
CA GLY A 102 -8.81 -6.27 -6.96
C GLY A 102 -9.59 -5.33 -6.03
N HIS A 103 -9.97 -5.78 -4.83
CA HIS A 103 -10.62 -4.98 -3.80
C HIS A 103 -9.66 -4.48 -2.72
N ALA A 104 -8.40 -4.93 -2.75
CA ALA A 104 -7.32 -4.55 -1.87
C ALA A 104 -6.17 -3.91 -2.65
N GLU A 105 -5.45 -3.05 -1.96
CA GLU A 105 -4.30 -2.37 -2.54
C GLU A 105 -3.00 -3.12 -2.29
N LEU A 106 -2.12 -3.08 -3.28
CA LEU A 106 -0.77 -3.64 -3.21
C LEU A 106 0.09 -2.92 -2.16
N VAL A 107 0.68 -3.70 -1.27
CA VAL A 107 1.61 -3.20 -0.26
C VAL A 107 2.90 -2.72 -0.91
N ARG A 108 3.23 -1.45 -0.67
CA ARG A 108 4.53 -0.87 -1.05
C ARG A 108 5.53 -0.96 0.10
N TYR A 109 5.12 -0.55 1.30
CA TYR A 109 5.97 -0.55 2.48
C TYR A 109 5.22 -1.06 3.71
N ILE A 110 5.96 -1.75 4.59
CA ILE A 110 5.48 -2.16 5.90
C ILE A 110 6.64 -2.05 6.90
N TYR A 111 6.43 -1.36 8.01
CA TYR A 111 7.47 -1.13 9.01
C TYR A 111 6.88 -0.91 10.40
N PRO A 112 7.63 -1.21 11.49
CA PRO A 112 7.17 -0.89 12.84
C PRO A 112 7.07 0.62 13.04
N LYS A 113 6.02 1.07 13.73
CA LYS A 113 5.85 2.47 14.13
C LYS A 113 6.76 2.84 15.29
#